data_AF-X1IPS7-F1
#
_entry.id   AF-X1IPS7-F1
#
_cell.length_a   1.000
_cell.length_b   1.000
_cell.length_c   1.000
_cell.angle_alpha   90.00
_cell.angle_beta   90.00
_cell.angle_gamma   90.00
#
_symmetry.space_group_name_H-M   'P 1'
#
loop_
_entity.id
_entity.type
_entity.pdbx_description
1 polymer ?
#
loop_
_entity_poly.entity_id
_entity_poly.type
_entity_poly.pdbx_seq_one_letter_code
_entity_poly.pdbx_strand_id
1 'polypeptide(L)'
;DPFFVNNEWLESLPAYLKDIVIDAAKESMKYSDTLMTEAGEAYMAVIEENMEVTILTDEQIQVFVDMCAPVYDYFIDEGWFTAELLQAIQDELAK
;
A
#
# COMPACT_ATOMS: atom_id res chain seq x y z
N ASP A 1 4.37 -5.44 0.03
CA ASP A 1 5.18 -5.28 -1.21
C ASP A 1 4.65 -6.09 -2.39
N PRO A 2 4.73 -5.58 -3.63
CA PRO A 2 4.33 -6.34 -4.81
C PRO A 2 5.32 -7.48 -5.12
N PHE A 3 4.80 -8.69 -5.36
CA PHE A 3 5.59 -9.87 -5.71
C PHE A 3 5.44 -10.15 -7.22
N PHE A 4 6.48 -9.85 -7.99
CA PHE A 4 6.46 -10.02 -9.44
C PHE A 4 7.09 -11.34 -9.87
N VAL A 5 6.45 -12.01 -10.84
CA VAL A 5 6.97 -13.21 -11.51
C VAL A 5 6.79 -13.09 -13.02
N ASN A 6 7.57 -13.85 -13.79
CA ASN A 6 7.35 -13.93 -15.22
C ASN A 6 5.99 -14.62 -15.50
N ASN A 7 5.18 -14.01 -16.37
CA ASN A 7 3.84 -14.49 -16.68
C ASN A 7 3.85 -15.85 -17.40
N GLU A 8 4.71 -16.02 -18.41
CA GLU A 8 4.78 -17.28 -19.17
C GLU A 8 5.16 -18.46 -18.27
N TRP A 9 6.09 -18.25 -17.35
CA TRP A 9 6.46 -19.25 -16.36
C TRP A 9 5.30 -19.62 -15.45
N LEU A 10 4.60 -18.62 -14.87
CA LEU A 10 3.48 -18.88 -13.96
C LEU A 10 2.34 -19.64 -14.66
N GLU A 11 2.04 -19.26 -15.90
CA GLU A 11 1.01 -19.92 -16.72
C GLU A 11 1.44 -21.30 -17.23
N SER A 12 2.74 -21.59 -17.29
CA SER A 12 3.24 -22.92 -17.66
C SER A 12 3.10 -23.98 -16.55
N LEU A 13 2.82 -23.56 -15.31
CA LEU A 13 2.72 -24.47 -14.18
C LEU A 13 1.40 -25.30 -14.22
N PRO A 14 1.45 -26.57 -13.80
CA PRO A 14 0.24 -27.30 -13.43
C PRO A 14 -0.61 -26.50 -12.42
N ALA A 15 -1.95 -26.56 -12.55
CA ALA A 15 -2.86 -25.77 -11.73
C ALA A 15 -2.56 -25.84 -10.22
N TYR A 16 -2.32 -27.03 -9.69
CA TYR A 16 -2.01 -27.20 -8.27
C TYR A 16 -0.69 -26.51 -7.84
N LEU A 17 0.32 -26.44 -8.71
CA LEU A 17 1.57 -25.72 -8.42
C LEU A 17 1.37 -24.21 -8.53
N LYS A 18 0.57 -23.76 -9.51
CA LYS A 18 0.20 -22.35 -9.64
C LYS A 18 -0.53 -21.87 -8.38
N ASP A 19 -1.48 -22.64 -7.88
CA ASP A 19 -2.22 -22.33 -6.65
C ASP A 19 -1.28 -22.26 -5.44
N ILE A 20 -0.39 -23.25 -5.26
CA ILE A 20 0.62 -23.25 -4.19
C ILE A 20 1.51 -22.00 -4.24
N VAL A 21 1.97 -21.61 -5.43
CA VAL A 21 2.81 -20.41 -5.60
C VAL A 21 2.04 -19.14 -5.24
N ILE A 22 0.80 -19.01 -5.71
CA ILE A 22 -0.04 -17.84 -5.43
C ILE A 22 -0.34 -17.73 -3.93
N ASP A 23 -0.68 -18.84 -3.27
CA ASP A 23 -0.99 -18.85 -1.85
C ASP A 23 0.24 -18.57 -1.01
N ALA A 24 1.39 -19.18 -1.34
CA ALA A 24 2.65 -18.88 -0.67
C ALA A 24 3.05 -17.40 -0.81
N ALA A 25 2.85 -16.80 -1.99
CA ALA A 25 3.11 -15.38 -2.22
C ALA A 25 2.20 -14.51 -1.34
N LYS A 26 0.88 -14.81 -1.27
CA LYS A 26 -0.06 -14.08 -0.41
C LYS A 26 0.28 -14.17 1.06
N GLU A 27 0.59 -15.36 1.56
CA GLU A 27 0.94 -15.56 2.98
C GLU A 27 2.28 -14.89 3.31
N SER A 28 3.26 -14.95 2.40
CA SER A 28 4.53 -14.24 2.55
C SER A 28 4.31 -12.72 2.61
N MET A 29 3.42 -12.16 1.77
CA MET A 29 3.09 -10.73 1.81
C MET A 29 2.48 -10.34 3.15
N LYS A 30 1.47 -11.07 3.63
CA LYS A 30 0.85 -10.82 4.94
C LYS A 30 1.87 -10.86 6.07
N TYR A 31 2.73 -11.88 6.09
CA TYR A 31 3.75 -12.03 7.11
C TYR A 31 4.77 -10.87 7.05
N SER A 32 5.17 -10.47 5.84
CA SER A 32 6.03 -9.30 5.65
C SER A 32 5.39 -8.01 6.15
N ASP A 33 4.10 -7.80 5.90
CA ASP A 33 3.36 -6.63 6.38
C ASP A 33 3.32 -6.57 7.92
N THR A 34 3.17 -7.74 8.58
CA THR A 34 3.28 -7.84 10.05
C THR A 34 4.67 -7.43 10.53
N LEU A 35 5.73 -8.00 9.96
CA LEU A 35 7.11 -7.67 10.35
C LEU A 35 7.44 -6.18 10.13
N MET A 36 6.95 -5.58 9.04
CA MET A 36 7.15 -4.16 8.77
C MET A 36 6.41 -3.26 9.76
N THR A 37 5.19 -3.64 10.14
CA THR A 37 4.43 -2.93 11.17
C THR A 37 5.15 -2.96 12.51
N GLU A 38 5.57 -4.15 12.97
CA GLU A 38 6.31 -4.34 14.22
C GLU A 38 7.63 -3.55 14.22
N ALA A 39 8.36 -3.58 13.11
CA ALA A 39 9.60 -2.81 12.96
C ALA A 39 9.33 -1.30 13.01
N GLY A 40 8.28 -0.82 12.34
CA GLY A 40 7.87 0.58 12.35
C GLY A 40 7.55 1.08 13.76
N GLU A 41 6.79 0.32 14.53
CA GLU A 41 6.47 0.62 15.94
C GLU A 41 7.74 0.69 16.80
N ALA A 42 8.68 -0.25 16.60
CA ALA A 42 9.94 -0.24 17.33
C ALA A 42 10.80 1.00 17.00
N TYR A 43 10.79 1.46 15.75
CA TYR A 43 11.51 2.67 15.35
C TYR A 43 10.85 3.95 15.86
N MET A 44 9.52 3.99 16.04
CA MET A 44 8.85 5.14 16.64
C MET A 44 9.38 5.47 18.03
N ALA A 45 9.66 4.46 18.87
CA ALA A 45 10.26 4.67 20.19
C ALA A 45 11.65 5.36 20.10
N VAL A 46 12.45 5.01 19.10
CA VAL A 46 13.76 5.64 18.86
C VAL A 46 13.59 7.08 18.39
N ILE A 47 12.60 7.35 17.53
CA ILE A 47 12.30 8.70 17.05
C ILE A 47 11.84 9.58 18.20
N GLU A 48 10.92 9.11 19.04
CA GLU A 48 10.40 9.86 20.20
C GLU A 48 11.47 10.18 21.25
N GLU A 49 12.49 9.32 21.41
CA GLU A 49 13.63 9.60 22.29
C GLU A 49 14.53 10.73 21.76
N ASN A 50 14.60 10.90 20.43
CA ASN A 50 15.59 11.76 19.78
C ASN A 50 14.99 12.98 19.06
N MET A 51 13.68 13.06 18.91
CA MET A 51 12.97 14.07 18.11
C MET A 51 11.63 14.46 18.75
N GLU A 52 11.17 15.69 18.47
CA GLU A 52 9.81 16.11 18.79
C GLU A 52 8.83 15.55 17.74
N VAL A 53 7.90 14.70 18.17
CA VAL A 53 6.89 14.11 17.30
C VAL A 53 5.62 14.97 17.31
N THR A 54 5.24 15.48 16.14
CA THR A 54 3.97 16.18 15.94
C THR A 54 2.93 15.22 15.38
N ILE A 55 1.85 15.00 16.13
CA ILE A 55 0.69 14.21 15.68
C ILE A 55 -0.39 15.19 15.22
N LEU A 56 -0.79 15.07 13.96
CA LEU A 56 -1.80 15.94 13.35
C LEU A 56 -3.21 15.54 13.80
N THR A 57 -4.08 16.54 14.00
CA THR A 57 -5.52 16.30 14.19
C THR A 57 -6.19 15.91 12.88
N ASP A 58 -7.38 15.31 12.93
CA ASP A 58 -8.17 15.00 11.74
C ASP A 58 -8.42 16.23 10.86
N GLU A 59 -8.70 17.38 11.47
CA GLU A 59 -8.86 18.67 10.76
C GLU A 59 -7.57 19.08 10.05
N GLN A 60 -6.41 18.91 10.69
CA GLN A 60 -5.12 19.22 10.07
C GLN A 60 -4.78 18.23 8.94
N ILE A 61 -5.07 16.94 9.12
CA ILE A 61 -4.91 15.93 8.07
C ILE A 61 -5.80 16.29 6.86
N GLN A 62 -7.04 16.71 7.08
CA GLN A 62 -7.95 17.08 6.00
C GLN A 62 -7.40 18.25 5.17
N VAL A 63 -6.73 19.23 5.78
CA VAL A 63 -6.05 20.31 5.04
C VAL A 63 -5.01 19.75 4.07
N PHE A 64 -4.22 18.75 4.48
CA PHE A 64 -3.26 18.10 3.57
C PHE A 64 -3.97 17.30 2.47
N VAL A 65 -5.03 16.57 2.80
CA VAL A 65 -5.83 15.81 1.82
C VAL A 65 -6.35 16.74 0.72
N ASP A 66 -6.97 17.86 1.11
CA ASP A 66 -7.52 18.84 0.17
C ASP A 66 -6.43 19.49 -0.69
N MET A 67 -5.29 19.84 -0.08
CA MET A 67 -4.16 20.44 -0.80
C MET A 67 -3.47 19.46 -1.77
N CYS A 68 -3.54 18.16 -1.51
CA CYS A 68 -2.96 17.13 -2.37
C CYS A 68 -3.87 16.75 -3.54
N ALA A 69 -5.14 17.18 -3.58
CA ALA A 69 -6.05 16.84 -4.68
C ALA A 69 -5.46 17.10 -6.09
N PRO A 70 -4.80 18.24 -6.37
CA PRO A 70 -4.20 18.50 -7.69
C PRO A 70 -3.06 17.56 -8.05
N VAL A 71 -2.42 16.90 -7.07
CA VAL A 71 -1.37 15.90 -7.33
C VAL A 71 -1.99 14.64 -7.93
N TYR A 72 -3.16 14.22 -7.42
CA TYR A 72 -3.90 13.10 -8.00
C TYR A 72 -4.41 13.43 -9.41
N ASP A 73 -4.92 14.65 -9.61
CA ASP A 73 -5.34 15.13 -10.94
C ASP A 73 -4.20 15.05 -11.95
N TYR A 74 -3.00 15.53 -11.56
CA TYR A 74 -1.80 15.44 -12.41
C TYR A 74 -1.49 14.00 -12.84
N PHE A 75 -1.51 13.02 -11.93
CA PHE A 75 -1.21 11.63 -12.28
C PHE A 75 -2.30 10.97 -13.12
N ILE A 76 -3.55 11.41 -12.98
CA ILE A 76 -4.66 10.99 -13.85
C ILE A 76 -4.46 11.54 -15.26
N ASP A 77 -4.13 12.84 -15.37
CA ASP A 77 -3.90 13.51 -16.66
C ASP A 77 -2.69 12.90 -17.40
N GLU A 78 -1.64 12.53 -16.68
CA GLU A 78 -0.48 11.82 -17.22
C GLU A 78 -0.74 10.33 -17.52
N GLY A 79 -1.93 9.82 -17.20
CA GLY A 79 -2.38 8.47 -17.54
C GLY A 79 -1.80 7.36 -16.67
N TRP A 80 -1.30 7.67 -15.46
CA TRP A 80 -0.77 6.66 -14.54
C TRP A 80 -1.87 5.79 -13.93
N PHE A 81 -3.03 6.38 -13.67
CA PHE A 81 -4.24 5.70 -13.21
C PHE A 81 -5.48 6.50 -13.61
N THR A 82 -6.67 5.93 -13.44
CA THR A 82 -7.94 6.59 -13.80
C THR A 82 -8.62 7.17 -12.55
N ALA A 83 -9.45 8.20 -12.76
CA ALA A 83 -10.34 8.71 -11.72
C ALA A 83 -11.27 7.61 -11.16
N GLU A 84 -11.70 6.68 -12.01
CA GLU A 84 -12.52 5.52 -11.63
C GLU A 84 -11.77 4.58 -10.68
N LEU A 85 -10.48 4.32 -10.92
CA LEU A 85 -9.66 3.50 -10.03
C LEU A 85 -9.44 4.21 -8.69
N LEU A 86 -9.18 5.52 -8.71
CA LEU A 86 -9.03 6.31 -7.49
C LEU A 86 -10.31 6.26 -6.64
N GLN A 87 -11.48 6.46 -7.26
CA GLN A 87 -12.77 6.39 -6.58
C GLN A 87 -13.02 4.98 -6.01
N ALA A 88 -12.73 3.92 -6.77
CA ALA A 88 -12.92 2.56 -6.29
C ALA A 88 -12.08 2.24 -5.04
N ILE A 89 -10.85 2.77 -4.97
CA ILE A 89 -9.99 2.62 -3.78
C ILE A 89 -10.57 3.40 -2.59
N GLN A 90 -11.02 4.63 -2.81
CA GLN A 90 -11.64 5.45 -1.76
C GLN A 90 -12.91 4.80 -1.19
N ASP A 91 -13.76 4.24 -2.06
CA ASP A 91 -14.98 3.53 -1.65
C ASP A 91 -14.68 2.26 -0.85
N GLU A 92 -13.59 1.55 -1.16
CA GLU A 92 -13.19 0.36 -0.40
C GLU A 92 -12.68 0.73 0.99
N LEU A 93 -11.94 1.84 1.13
CA LEU A 93 -11.41 2.32 2.40
C LEU A 93 -12.49 2.94 3.31
N ALA A 94 -13.64 3.34 2.75
CA ALA A 94 -14.75 3.89 3.51
C ALA A 94 -15.69 2.82 4.11
N LYS A 95 -15.46 1.53 3.84
CA LYS A 95 -16.22 0.40 4.40
C LYS A 95 -15.69 -0.05 5.75
#